data_AF-A0A2Z3JN62-F1
#
_entry.id   AF-A0A2Z3JN62-F1
#
_cell.length_a   1.000
_cell.length_b   1.000
_cell.length_c   1.000
_cell.angle_alpha   90.00
_cell.angle_beta   90.00
_cell.angle_gamma   90.00
#
_symmetry.space_group_name_H-M   'P 1'
#
loop_
_entity.id
_entity.type
_entity.pdbx_description
1 polymer ?
#
loop_
_entity_poly.entity_id
_entity_poly.type
_entity_poly.pdbx_seq_one_letter_code
_entity_poly.pdbx_strand_id
1 'polypeptide(L)'
;MSGEARALLIEEGDQLSRRLAQQLHAPLERQERLQFYGRSLALNLIQALLPTAEQITWRMERPLSAHVVSDLRGRAALQTVTFDGELHSTLPADDLIEAALFVNGRLHPAVRELLLGALHGSEHAATRALVACLKSRPVLDAAQRYLQGLLRAPRQ
;
A
#
# COMPACT_ATOMS: atom_id res chain seq x y z
N MET A 1 -0.54 13.57 -7.35
CA MET A 1 -1.72 12.74 -7.00
C MET A 1 -2.94 13.64 -6.89
N SER A 2 -4.07 13.28 -7.51
CA SER A 2 -5.32 14.06 -7.40
C SER A 2 -5.93 13.96 -6.00
N GLY A 3 -6.83 14.90 -5.65
CA GLY A 3 -7.57 14.85 -4.39
C GLY A 3 -8.40 13.58 -4.23
N GLU A 4 -8.99 13.10 -5.33
CA GLU A 4 -9.77 11.86 -5.40
C GLU A 4 -8.90 10.62 -5.14
N ALA A 5 -7.75 10.50 -5.81
CA ALA A 5 -6.80 9.43 -5.56
C ALA A 5 -6.35 9.40 -4.08
N ARG A 6 -6.14 10.57 -3.48
CA ARG A 6 -5.80 10.66 -2.06
C ARG A 6 -6.95 10.17 -1.16
N ALA A 7 -8.20 10.50 -1.49
CA ALA A 7 -9.36 10.07 -0.73
C ALA A 7 -9.51 8.55 -0.74
N LEU A 8 -9.35 7.90 -1.91
CA LEU A 8 -9.37 6.44 -2.05
C LEU A 8 -8.33 5.77 -1.14
N LEU A 9 -7.10 6.28 -1.12
CA LEU A 9 -6.03 5.73 -0.26
C LEU A 9 -6.26 5.98 1.24
N ILE A 10 -6.92 7.08 1.60
CA ILE A 10 -7.33 7.31 3.00
C ILE A 10 -8.35 6.26 3.42
N GLU A 11 -9.29 5.90 2.55
CA GLU A 11 -10.31 4.91 2.84
C GLU A 11 -9.73 3.49 2.96
N GLU A 12 -8.78 3.11 2.10
CA GLU A 12 -7.97 1.90 2.27
C GLU A 12 -7.22 1.91 3.63
N GLY A 13 -6.67 3.08 3.98
CA GLY A 13 -6.02 3.31 5.25
C GLY A 13 -6.95 3.11 6.46
N ASP A 14 -8.18 3.61 6.38
CA ASP A 14 -9.19 3.45 7.45
C ASP A 14 -9.65 2.00 7.58
N GLN A 15 -9.78 1.27 6.47
CA GLN A 15 -10.05 -0.17 6.50
C GLN A 15 -8.92 -0.95 7.15
N LEU A 16 -7.68 -0.67 6.75
CA LEU A 16 -6.48 -1.27 7.35
C LEU A 16 -6.41 -0.96 8.85
N SER A 17 -6.72 0.26 9.26
CA SER A 17 -6.73 0.68 10.67
C SER A 17 -7.67 -0.16 11.53
N ARG A 18 -8.89 -0.44 11.04
CA ARG A 18 -9.86 -1.31 11.71
C ARG A 18 -9.33 -2.74 11.86
N ARG A 19 -8.68 -3.27 10.82
CA ARG A 19 -8.08 -4.60 10.87
C ARG A 19 -6.89 -4.68 11.81
N LEU A 20 -6.03 -3.65 11.83
CA LEU A 20 -4.93 -3.55 12.77
C LEU A 20 -5.43 -3.51 14.22
N ALA A 21 -6.52 -2.79 14.49
CA ALA A 21 -7.15 -2.77 15.82
C ALA A 21 -7.51 -4.17 16.30
N GLN A 22 -8.11 -4.97 15.43
CA GLN A 22 -8.51 -6.35 15.72
C GLN A 22 -7.30 -7.27 15.93
N GLN A 23 -6.27 -7.16 15.08
CA GLN A 23 -5.09 -8.05 15.09
C GLN A 23 -4.09 -7.73 16.19
N LEU A 24 -3.99 -6.47 16.59
CA LEU A 24 -3.10 -6.01 17.66
C LEU A 24 -3.75 -6.06 19.04
N HIS A 25 -5.05 -6.35 19.11
CA HIS A 25 -5.85 -6.33 20.35
C HIS A 25 -5.65 -5.02 21.14
N ALA A 26 -5.55 -3.90 20.44
CA ALA A 26 -5.26 -2.62 21.07
C ALA A 26 -6.50 -2.08 21.79
N PRO A 27 -6.32 -1.40 22.94
CA PRO A 27 -7.42 -0.77 23.65
C PRO A 27 -7.93 0.48 22.91
N LEU A 28 -9.10 0.97 23.33
CA LEU A 28 -9.78 2.10 22.69
C LEU A 28 -8.92 3.37 22.66
N GLU A 29 -8.13 3.61 23.71
CA GLU A 29 -7.25 4.79 23.80
C GLU A 29 -6.15 4.81 22.74
N ARG A 30 -5.96 3.71 21.99
CA ARG A 30 -4.95 3.60 20.92
C ARG A 30 -5.54 3.71 19.51
N GLN A 31 -6.84 3.99 19.38
CA GLN A 31 -7.49 4.07 18.08
C GLN A 31 -6.87 5.12 17.15
N GLU A 32 -6.55 6.32 17.65
CA GLU A 32 -5.89 7.36 16.84
C GLU A 32 -4.53 6.90 16.30
N ARG A 33 -3.76 6.18 17.14
CA ARG A 33 -2.46 5.63 16.74
C ARG A 33 -2.63 4.57 15.65
N LEU A 34 -3.63 3.71 15.76
CA LEU A 34 -3.93 2.71 14.74
C LEU A 34 -4.45 3.33 13.45
N GLN A 35 -5.25 4.40 13.54
CA GLN A 35 -5.69 5.17 12.40
C GLN A 35 -4.49 5.79 11.66
N PHE A 36 -3.57 6.38 12.42
CA PHE A 36 -2.31 6.88 11.90
C PHE A 36 -1.51 5.77 11.21
N TYR A 37 -1.42 4.57 11.81
CA TYR A 37 -0.73 3.45 11.19
C TYR A 37 -1.36 3.00 9.89
N GLY A 38 -2.68 2.73 9.87
CA GLY A 38 -3.34 2.22 8.66
C GLY A 38 -3.27 3.23 7.52
N ARG A 39 -3.60 4.51 7.78
CA ARG A 39 -3.48 5.57 6.77
C ARG A 39 -2.05 5.75 6.27
N SER A 40 -1.07 5.76 7.17
CA SER A 40 0.33 5.94 6.76
C SER A 40 0.84 4.76 5.93
N LEU A 41 0.53 3.52 6.31
CA LEU A 41 0.96 2.35 5.57
C LEU A 41 0.33 2.31 4.17
N ALA A 42 -0.99 2.48 4.07
CA ALA A 42 -1.69 2.47 2.78
C ALA A 42 -1.17 3.58 1.85
N LEU A 43 -1.09 4.82 2.36
CA LEU A 43 -0.63 5.96 1.58
C LEU A 43 0.81 5.80 1.10
N ASN A 44 1.73 5.43 1.99
CA ASN A 44 3.16 5.39 1.64
C ASN A 44 3.50 4.19 0.76
N LEU A 45 2.88 3.03 1.02
CA LEU A 45 3.12 1.83 0.23
C LEU A 45 2.71 2.05 -1.23
N ILE A 46 1.51 2.61 -1.46
CA ILE A 46 0.99 2.84 -2.79
C ILE A 46 1.70 4.01 -3.48
N GLN A 47 1.91 5.14 -2.79
CA GLN A 47 2.56 6.30 -3.40
C GLN A 47 4.01 6.03 -3.80
N ALA A 48 4.72 5.15 -3.08
CA ALA A 48 6.08 4.76 -3.47
C ALA A 48 6.11 3.97 -4.79
N LEU A 49 5.04 3.25 -5.15
CA LEU A 49 5.00 2.45 -6.36
C LEU A 49 4.79 3.26 -7.64
N LEU A 50 4.06 4.37 -7.58
CA LEU A 50 3.75 5.18 -8.77
C LEU A 50 5.01 5.65 -9.50
N PRO A 51 5.93 6.43 -8.88
CA PRO A 51 7.15 6.86 -9.56
C PRO A 51 8.09 5.67 -9.85
N THR A 52 8.02 4.60 -9.06
CA THR A 52 8.85 3.40 -9.27
C THR A 52 8.47 2.69 -10.57
N ALA A 53 7.16 2.53 -10.84
CA ALA A 53 6.66 1.91 -12.06
C ALA A 53 7.04 2.74 -13.31
N GLU A 54 6.90 4.06 -13.22
CA GLU A 54 7.28 4.99 -14.29
C GLU A 54 8.79 4.94 -14.56
N GLN A 55 9.60 4.96 -13.50
CA GLN A 55 11.06 4.89 -13.62
C GLN A 55 11.55 3.58 -14.24
N ILE A 56 10.92 2.44 -13.90
CA ILE A 56 11.27 1.13 -14.48
C ILE A 56 10.92 1.07 -15.97
N THR A 57 9.82 1.69 -16.38
CA THR A 57 9.30 1.60 -17.76
C THR A 57 9.84 2.68 -18.69
N TRP A 58 10.52 3.70 -18.17
CA TRP A 58 11.00 4.86 -18.94
C TRP A 58 11.79 4.52 -20.21
N ARG A 59 12.54 3.41 -20.22
CA ARG A 59 13.36 2.97 -21.38
C ARG A 59 12.67 1.97 -22.30
N MET A 60 11.41 1.61 -22.01
CA MET A 60 10.63 0.75 -22.90
C MET A 60 10.20 1.53 -24.14
N GLU A 61 9.91 0.83 -25.24
CA GLU A 61 9.38 1.45 -26.47
C GLU A 61 8.09 2.24 -26.19
N ARG A 62 7.28 1.78 -25.23
CA ARG A 62 6.09 2.46 -24.73
C ARG A 62 6.19 2.61 -23.20
N PRO A 63 6.71 3.73 -22.69
CA PRO A 63 6.73 4.02 -21.26
C PRO A 63 5.32 4.03 -20.66
N LEU A 64 5.20 3.64 -19.39
CA LEU A 64 3.92 3.62 -18.69
C LEU A 64 3.84 4.78 -17.70
N SER A 65 2.66 5.37 -17.59
CA SER A 65 2.28 6.27 -16.50
C SER A 65 1.44 5.52 -15.47
N ALA A 66 1.65 5.80 -14.18
CA ALA A 66 0.99 5.09 -13.10
C ALA A 66 0.07 6.03 -12.31
N HIS A 67 -1.19 5.62 -12.14
CA HIS A 67 -2.22 6.40 -11.46
C HIS A 67 -2.98 5.56 -10.45
N VAL A 68 -3.52 6.22 -9.43
CA VAL A 68 -4.52 5.61 -8.55
C VAL A 68 -5.89 6.00 -9.06
N VAL A 69 -6.72 4.99 -9.31
CA VAL A 69 -8.09 5.12 -9.80
C VAL A 69 -9.04 4.38 -8.86
N SER A 70 -10.34 4.66 -8.98
CA SER A 70 -11.38 3.86 -8.35
C SER A 70 -11.70 2.64 -9.21
N ASP A 71 -11.80 1.46 -8.61
CA ASP A 71 -12.28 0.26 -9.29
C ASP A 71 -13.83 0.19 -9.31
N LEU A 72 -14.38 -0.89 -9.87
CA LEU A 72 -15.84 -1.11 -9.93
C LEU A 72 -16.49 -1.27 -8.55
N ARG A 73 -15.71 -1.50 -7.49
CA ARG A 73 -16.15 -1.63 -6.11
C ARG A 73 -15.99 -0.32 -5.32
N GLY A 74 -15.53 0.75 -5.96
CA GLY A 74 -15.22 2.01 -5.29
C GLY A 74 -13.92 1.98 -4.49
N ARG A 75 -13.05 0.99 -4.72
CA ARG A 75 -11.80 0.77 -3.99
C ARG A 75 -10.62 1.31 -4.77
N ALA A 76 -9.52 1.59 -4.06
CA ALA A 76 -8.33 2.09 -4.73
C ALA A 76 -7.70 0.98 -5.60
N ALA A 77 -7.34 1.32 -6.83
CA ALA A 77 -6.55 0.45 -7.71
C ALA A 77 -5.39 1.25 -8.32
N LEU A 78 -4.24 0.59 -8.52
CA LEU A 78 -3.17 1.12 -9.36
C LEU A 78 -3.44 0.74 -10.80
N GLN A 79 -3.50 1.75 -11.65
CA GLN A 79 -3.62 1.62 -13.08
C GLN A 79 -2.34 2.09 -13.75
N THR A 80 -1.84 1.31 -14.71
CA THR A 80 -0.79 1.71 -15.64
C THR A 80 -1.39 1.92 -17.02
N VAL A 81 -1.01 3.02 -17.67
CA VAL A 81 -1.44 3.38 -19.03
C VAL A 81 -0.23 3.72 -19.88
N THR A 82 -0.32 3.52 -21.19
CA THR A 82 0.69 4.02 -22.13
C THR A 82 0.59 5.54 -22.27
N PHE A 83 1.59 6.17 -22.89
CA PHE A 83 1.55 7.60 -23.20
C PHE A 83 0.30 8.02 -24.00
N ASP A 84 -0.18 7.16 -24.88
CA ASP A 84 -1.38 7.40 -25.70
C ASP A 84 -2.69 7.23 -24.90
N GLY A 85 -2.59 6.91 -23.60
CA GLY A 85 -3.72 6.69 -22.71
C GLY A 85 -4.34 5.29 -22.81
N GLU A 86 -3.70 4.36 -23.52
CA GLU A 86 -4.19 2.98 -23.59
C GLU A 86 -3.97 2.27 -22.26
N LEU A 87 -5.01 1.60 -21.76
CA LEU A 87 -4.92 0.81 -20.54
C LEU A 87 -3.94 -0.35 -20.73
N HIS A 88 -2.90 -0.38 -19.89
CA HIS A 88 -1.96 -1.49 -19.83
C HIS A 88 -2.40 -2.51 -18.77
N SER A 89 -2.53 -2.09 -17.51
CA SER A 89 -2.95 -2.98 -16.43
C SER A 89 -3.64 -2.21 -15.31
N THR A 90 -4.51 -2.88 -14.56
CA THR A 90 -5.08 -2.38 -13.30
C THR A 90 -4.97 -3.47 -12.25
N LEU A 91 -4.41 -3.16 -11.08
CA LEU A 91 -4.39 -4.05 -9.93
C LEU A 91 -5.01 -3.37 -8.69
N PRO A 92 -5.80 -4.09 -7.88
CA PRO A 92 -6.37 -3.57 -6.64
C PRO A 92 -5.30 -3.24 -5.59
N ALA A 93 -5.42 -2.09 -4.93
CA ALA A 93 -4.46 -1.67 -3.89
C ALA A 93 -4.50 -2.58 -2.64
N ASP A 94 -5.66 -3.16 -2.33
CA ASP A 94 -5.83 -4.07 -1.21
C ASP A 94 -5.08 -5.39 -1.40
N ASP A 95 -4.88 -5.86 -2.64
CA ASP A 95 -4.02 -7.00 -2.93
C ASP A 95 -2.56 -6.75 -2.50
N LEU A 96 -2.04 -5.53 -2.75
CA LEU A 96 -0.70 -5.16 -2.28
C LEU A 96 -0.65 -5.08 -0.76
N ILE A 97 -1.64 -4.42 -0.13
CA ILE A 97 -1.71 -4.27 1.32
C ILE A 97 -1.77 -5.64 1.98
N GLU A 98 -2.57 -6.56 1.44
CA GLU A 98 -2.70 -7.94 1.93
C GLU A 98 -1.37 -8.67 1.80
N ALA A 99 -0.79 -8.69 0.60
CA ALA A 99 0.46 -9.40 0.34
C ALA A 99 1.65 -8.86 1.14
N ALA A 100 1.65 -7.56 1.44
CA ALA A 100 2.75 -6.89 2.15
C ALA A 100 2.66 -7.04 3.67
N LEU A 101 1.45 -6.95 4.23
CA LEU A 101 1.27 -6.86 5.67
C LEU A 101 0.75 -8.15 6.30
N PHE A 102 0.14 -9.05 5.53
CA PHE A 102 -0.54 -10.22 6.07
C PHE A 102 -0.01 -11.53 5.49
N VAL A 103 -0.12 -12.59 6.30
CA VAL A 103 0.12 -13.98 5.91
C VAL A 103 -0.99 -14.83 6.49
N ASN A 104 -1.69 -15.57 5.63
CA ASN A 104 -2.86 -16.37 6.01
C ASN A 104 -3.91 -15.57 6.81
N GLY A 105 -4.18 -14.34 6.36
CA GLY A 105 -5.16 -13.43 6.98
C GLY A 105 -4.70 -12.76 8.28
N ARG A 106 -3.54 -13.13 8.84
CA ARG A 106 -2.97 -12.56 10.07
C ARG A 106 -1.83 -11.61 9.77
N LEU A 107 -1.63 -10.61 10.62
CA LEU A 107 -0.53 -9.66 10.45
C LEU A 107 0.82 -10.41 10.48
N HIS A 108 1.68 -10.14 9.50
CA HIS A 108 2.99 -10.77 9.38
C HIS A 108 3.79 -10.52 10.68
N PRO A 109 4.45 -11.55 11.27
CA PRO A 109 5.09 -11.43 12.58
C PRO A 109 6.04 -10.24 12.72
N ALA A 110 6.89 -10.00 11.71
CA ALA A 110 7.81 -8.86 11.70
C ALA A 110 7.09 -7.49 11.71
N VAL A 111 6.00 -7.35 10.96
CA VAL A 111 5.19 -6.12 10.94
C VAL A 111 4.48 -5.95 12.28
N ARG A 112 3.91 -7.04 12.81
CA ARG A 112 3.25 -7.06 14.12
C ARG A 112 4.17 -6.61 15.24
N GLU A 113 5.39 -7.14 15.29
CA GLU A 113 6.39 -6.79 16.31
C GLU A 113 6.73 -5.29 16.27
N LEU A 114 7.00 -4.76 15.08
CA LEU A 114 7.31 -3.33 14.89
C LEU A 114 6.16 -2.42 15.34
N LEU A 115 4.93 -2.73 14.92
CA LEU A 115 3.77 -1.93 15.26
C LEU A 115 3.40 -2.03 16.75
N LEU A 116 3.49 -3.22 17.37
CA LEU A 116 3.25 -3.38 18.81
C LEU A 116 4.30 -2.66 19.65
N GLY A 117 5.58 -2.78 19.28
CA GLY A 117 6.68 -2.13 20.00
C GLY A 117 6.55 -0.61 20.03
N ALA A 118 5.95 -0.01 18.99
CA ALA A 118 5.73 1.42 18.92
C ALA A 118 4.33 1.89 19.35
N LEU A 119 3.40 0.98 19.64
CA LEU A 119 2.00 1.31 19.96
C LEU A 119 1.89 2.23 21.19
N HIS A 120 2.74 1.98 22.19
CA HIS A 120 2.83 2.73 23.44
C HIS A 120 3.94 3.79 23.43
N GLY A 121 4.66 3.91 22.31
CA GLY A 121 5.79 4.82 22.17
C GLY A 121 5.38 6.25 21.81
N SER A 122 6.39 7.11 21.74
CA SER A 122 6.24 8.47 21.21
C SER A 122 5.88 8.45 19.71
N GLU A 123 5.45 9.59 19.18
CA GLU A 123 5.21 9.75 17.74
C GLU A 123 6.45 9.42 16.90
N HIS A 124 7.64 9.78 17.41
CA HIS A 124 8.89 9.42 16.75
C HIS A 124 9.11 7.91 16.70
N ALA A 125 8.74 7.18 17.76
CA ALA A 125 8.80 5.71 17.76
C ALA A 125 7.80 5.13 16.75
N ALA A 126 6.58 5.67 16.69
CA ALA A 126 5.56 5.30 15.72
C ALA A 126 6.04 5.49 14.27
N THR A 127 6.60 6.65 13.94
CA THR A 127 7.16 6.93 12.60
C THR A 127 8.30 5.99 12.26
N ARG A 128 9.22 5.73 13.19
CA ARG A 128 10.32 4.77 12.96
C ARG A 128 9.80 3.35 12.70
N ALA A 129 8.79 2.91 13.45
CA ALA A 129 8.18 1.60 13.23
C ALA A 129 7.52 1.50 11.85
N LEU A 130 6.82 2.54 11.40
CA LEU A 130 6.24 2.58 10.05
C LEU A 130 7.31 2.50 8.96
N VAL A 131 8.39 3.28 9.10
CA VAL A 131 9.52 3.22 8.16
C VAL A 131 10.17 1.84 8.16
N ALA A 132 10.35 1.23 9.34
CA ALA A 132 10.88 -0.12 9.45
C ALA A 132 9.94 -1.16 8.82
N CYS A 133 8.62 -1.00 8.94
CA CYS A 133 7.65 -1.86 8.27
C CYS A 133 7.78 -1.75 6.75
N LEU A 134 7.81 -0.54 6.20
CA LEU A 134 7.94 -0.31 4.75
C LEU A 134 9.26 -0.85 4.18
N LYS A 135 10.32 -0.88 4.99
CA LYS A 135 11.63 -1.45 4.63
C LYS A 135 11.76 -2.94 4.94
N SER A 136 10.75 -3.55 5.56
CA SER A 136 10.83 -4.96 5.93
C SER A 136 10.78 -5.84 4.68
N ARG A 137 11.50 -6.95 4.72
CA ARG A 137 11.55 -7.93 3.63
C ARG A 137 10.17 -8.34 3.08
N PRO A 138 9.15 -8.71 3.88
CA PRO A 138 7.83 -9.10 3.35
C PRO A 138 7.18 -7.98 2.54
N VAL A 139 7.34 -6.72 2.96
CA VAL A 139 6.77 -5.56 2.26
C VAL A 139 7.50 -5.31 0.93
N LEU A 140 8.83 -5.36 0.93
CA LEU A 140 9.63 -5.18 -0.29
C LEU A 140 9.38 -6.31 -1.31
N ASP A 141 9.31 -7.56 -0.84
CA ASP A 141 9.03 -8.73 -1.69
C ASP A 141 7.61 -8.66 -2.28
N ALA A 142 6.62 -8.17 -1.52
CA ALA A 142 5.26 -7.94 -2.02
C ALA A 142 5.22 -6.80 -3.03
N ALA A 143 5.86 -5.66 -2.74
CA ALA A 143 5.96 -4.52 -3.65
C ALA A 143 6.61 -4.91 -4.99
N GLN A 144 7.69 -5.70 -4.95
CA GLN A 144 8.34 -6.21 -6.15
C GLN A 144 7.41 -7.10 -6.98
N ARG A 145 6.72 -8.06 -6.36
CA ARG A 145 5.78 -8.95 -7.07
C ARG A 145 4.60 -8.18 -7.64
N TYR A 146 4.09 -7.20 -6.91
CA TYR A 146 2.99 -6.36 -7.35
C TYR A 146 3.39 -5.48 -8.54
N LEU A 147 4.57 -4.87 -8.50
CA LEU A 147 5.15 -4.16 -9.65
C LEU A 147 5.31 -5.10 -10.86
N GLN A 148 5.84 -6.30 -10.69
CA GLN A 148 5.91 -7.27 -11.77
C GLN A 148 4.53 -7.61 -12.35
N GLY A 149 3.49 -7.66 -11.52
CA GLY A 149 2.10 -7.80 -11.95
C GLY A 149 1.65 -6.63 -12.82
N LEU A 150 1.85 -5.39 -12.35
CA LEU A 150 1.49 -4.17 -13.08
C LEU A 150 2.19 -4.01 -14.44
N LEU A 151 3.41 -4.54 -14.55
CA LEU A 151 4.25 -4.39 -15.73
C LEU A 151 4.06 -5.51 -16.76
N ARG A 152 3.47 -6.64 -16.36
CA ARG A 152 3.14 -7.71 -17.31
C ARG A 152 2.05 -7.24 -18.26
N ALA A 153 2.28 -7.40 -19.56
CA ALA A 153 1.28 -7.10 -20.56
C ALA A 153 -0.02 -7.88 -20.30
N PRO A 154 -1.20 -7.29 -20.54
CA PRO A 154 -2.44 -8.02 -20.47
C PRO A 154 -2.36 -9.18 -21.49
N ARG A 155 -2.59 -10.41 -21.03
CA ARG A 155 -2.69 -11.55 -21.94
C ARG A 155 -3.90 -11.29 -22.84
N GLN A 156 -3.63 -11.05 -24.12
CA GLN A 156 -4.64 -11.03 -25.18
C GLN A 156 -5.27 -12.41 -25.32
#